data_AF-A0A2V7F2R5-F1
#
_entry.id   AF-A0A2V7F2R5-F1
#
_cell.length_a   1.000
_cell.length_b   1.000
_cell.length_c   1.000
_cell.angle_alpha   90.00
_cell.angle_beta   90.00
_cell.angle_gamma   90.00
#
_symmetry.space_group_name_H-M   'P 1'
#
loop_
_entity.id
_entity.type
_entity.pdbx_description
1 polymer ?
#
loop_
_entity_poly.entity_id
_entity_poly.type
_entity_poly.pdbx_seq_one_letter_code
_entity_poly.pdbx_strand_id
1 'polypeptide(L)'
;MRVRPAGQAPVASPGRRRILALALGMGVGLPLARVIDAQDVSARRARPQPNDRFVFVVGERKGRVISLEDLPPGGAPLTGYPMDVATGIVRDDSRLNQVLLVRLDPGVLDAETRARAAEGIVAYSAVCTHTGCDAWDWQAASGTVKCPCHFSEFDLKAGARVLNGPAQRRLPSLPLKIADGAPVVAAGFVGRPGFESGG
;
A
#
# COMPACT_ATOMS: atom_id res chain seq x y z
N MET A 1 -63.73 -73.23 15.15
CA MET A 1 -62.55 -73.03 16.03
C MET A 1 -61.39 -73.87 15.52
N ARG A 2 -60.57 -73.36 14.59
CA ARG A 2 -59.32 -74.04 14.15
C ARG A 2 -58.27 -73.02 13.67
N VAL A 3 -57.26 -72.86 14.52
CA VAL A 3 -55.80 -72.81 14.29
C VAL A 3 -55.27 -72.44 12.89
N ARG A 4 -54.35 -71.46 12.87
CA ARG A 4 -53.48 -71.00 11.77
C ARG A 4 -52.51 -72.07 11.24
N PRO A 5 -52.03 -71.90 9.98
CA PRO A 5 -50.65 -72.22 9.65
C PRO A 5 -49.86 -71.08 8.96
N ALA A 6 -48.54 -71.32 8.88
CA ALA A 6 -47.40 -70.57 8.31
C ALA A 6 -47.66 -69.93 6.93
N GLY A 7 -46.96 -68.91 6.42
CA GLY A 7 -45.59 -68.42 6.60
C GLY A 7 -44.92 -68.35 5.21
N GLN A 8 -44.29 -67.22 4.84
CA GLN A 8 -43.08 -67.10 3.98
C GLN A 8 -42.73 -65.63 3.63
N ALA A 9 -41.45 -65.45 3.32
CA ALA A 9 -40.60 -64.28 3.47
C ALA A 9 -40.58 -63.27 2.29
N PRO A 10 -40.03 -62.05 2.48
CA PRO A 10 -39.82 -61.07 1.41
C PRO A 10 -38.44 -61.20 0.73
N VAL A 11 -38.44 -60.86 -0.56
CA VAL A 11 -37.31 -60.91 -1.51
C VAL A 11 -36.38 -59.70 -1.35
N ALA A 12 -35.07 -59.92 -1.37
CA ALA A 12 -34.04 -58.87 -1.49
C ALA A 12 -33.19 -59.09 -2.75
N SER A 13 -32.97 -58.01 -3.52
CA SER A 13 -32.08 -57.98 -4.68
C SER A 13 -30.73 -57.30 -4.35
N PRO A 14 -29.61 -57.67 -5.01
CA PRO A 14 -28.28 -57.46 -4.46
C PRO A 14 -27.54 -56.26 -5.05
N GLY A 15 -27.01 -55.39 -4.17
CA GLY A 15 -26.03 -54.36 -4.50
C GLY A 15 -24.63 -54.92 -4.68
N ARG A 16 -24.06 -54.78 -5.89
CA ARG A 16 -22.68 -55.15 -6.23
C ARG A 16 -21.70 -54.15 -5.63
N ARG A 17 -21.03 -54.52 -4.54
CA ARG A 17 -19.76 -53.93 -4.13
C ARG A 17 -18.64 -54.50 -5.00
N ARG A 18 -17.90 -53.64 -5.71
CA ARG A 18 -16.55 -53.95 -6.20
C ARG A 18 -15.59 -52.84 -5.79
N ILE A 19 -14.49 -53.32 -5.22
CA ILE A 19 -13.31 -52.69 -4.62
C ILE A 19 -12.45 -52.03 -5.71
N LEU A 20 -11.66 -51.01 -5.35
CA LEU A 20 -10.28 -50.66 -5.79
C LEU A 20 -10.13 -49.12 -5.72
N ALA A 21 -9.01 -48.51 -5.37
CA ALA A 21 -7.79 -48.85 -4.65
C ALA A 21 -7.12 -47.49 -4.36
N LEU A 22 -6.45 -47.40 -3.21
CA LEU A 22 -5.66 -46.26 -2.80
C LEU A 22 -4.53 -46.03 -3.81
N ALA A 23 -4.49 -44.86 -4.45
CA ALA A 23 -3.30 -44.36 -5.12
C ALA A 23 -2.83 -43.11 -4.36
N LEU A 24 -1.95 -43.33 -3.38
CA LEU A 24 -1.19 -42.29 -2.71
C LEU A 24 -0.10 -41.80 -3.70
N GLY A 25 -0.50 -40.92 -4.62
CA GLY A 25 0.42 -40.21 -5.50
C GLY A 25 0.91 -38.94 -4.81
N MET A 26 1.94 -39.05 -3.96
CA MET A 26 2.76 -37.90 -3.56
C MET A 26 3.49 -37.38 -4.81
N GLY A 27 3.02 -36.24 -5.30
CA GLY A 27 3.61 -35.55 -6.44
C GLY A 27 3.03 -34.16 -6.55
N VAL A 28 3.08 -33.38 -5.47
CA VAL A 28 2.80 -31.93 -5.53
C VAL A 28 4.01 -31.26 -6.18
N GLY A 29 4.15 -31.48 -7.49
CA GLY A 29 4.90 -30.60 -8.36
C GLY A 29 4.08 -29.33 -8.56
N LEU A 30 4.01 -28.48 -7.53
CA LEU A 30 3.69 -27.08 -7.76
C LEU A 30 4.77 -26.56 -8.71
N PRO A 31 4.44 -26.07 -9.91
CA PRO A 31 5.46 -25.49 -10.78
C PRO A 31 6.09 -24.32 -10.00
N LEU A 32 7.39 -24.41 -9.71
CA LEU A 32 8.16 -23.38 -9.00
C LEU A 32 7.89 -21.96 -9.54
N ALA A 33 7.61 -21.85 -10.84
CA ALA A 33 7.21 -20.60 -11.50
C ALA A 33 6.01 -19.90 -10.86
N ARG A 34 4.99 -20.63 -10.37
CA ARG A 34 3.80 -20.02 -9.75
C ARG A 34 4.03 -19.46 -8.35
N VAL A 35 5.03 -19.97 -7.63
CA VAL A 35 5.33 -19.54 -6.26
C VAL A 35 6.12 -18.23 -6.27
N ILE A 36 7.09 -18.10 -7.18
CA ILE A 36 7.90 -16.88 -7.34
C ILE A 36 7.00 -15.69 -7.74
N ASP A 37 6.11 -15.90 -8.72
CA ASP A 37 5.20 -14.86 -9.20
C ASP A 37 4.21 -14.38 -8.11
N ALA A 38 3.68 -15.31 -7.30
CA ALA A 38 2.83 -14.96 -6.17
C ALA A 38 3.56 -14.18 -5.06
N GLN A 39 4.83 -14.50 -4.81
CA GLN A 39 5.66 -13.79 -3.84
C GLN A 39 5.96 -12.36 -4.32
N ASP A 40 6.33 -12.17 -5.58
CA ASP A 40 6.58 -10.85 -6.15
C ASP A 40 5.31 -9.99 -6.17
N VAL A 41 4.16 -10.53 -6.55
CA VAL A 41 2.88 -9.82 -6.47
C VAL A 41 2.58 -9.37 -5.04
N SER A 42 2.79 -10.24 -4.06
CA SER A 42 2.57 -9.89 -2.65
C SER A 42 3.53 -8.78 -2.18
N ALA A 43 4.79 -8.82 -2.63
CA ALA A 43 5.82 -7.84 -2.29
C ALA A 43 5.58 -6.48 -2.95
N ARG A 44 5.12 -6.46 -4.21
CA ARG A 44 4.71 -5.25 -4.94
C ARG A 44 3.46 -4.60 -4.36
N ARG A 45 2.58 -5.38 -3.73
CA ARG A 45 1.36 -4.88 -3.05
C ARG A 45 1.61 -4.41 -1.62
N ALA A 46 2.68 -4.90 -0.99
CA ALA A 46 2.98 -4.59 0.41
C ALA A 46 3.05 -3.07 0.65
N ARG A 47 2.69 -2.64 1.87
CA ARG A 47 2.85 -1.24 2.30
C ARG A 47 4.32 -0.84 2.36
N PRO A 48 4.66 0.46 2.37
CA PRO A 48 6.03 0.90 2.57
C PRO A 48 6.64 0.22 3.81
N GLN A 49 7.84 -0.33 3.65
CA GLN A 49 8.60 -1.02 4.68
C GLN A 49 9.81 -0.17 5.10
N PRO A 50 10.30 -0.31 6.33
CA PRO A 50 11.52 0.37 6.74
C PRO A 50 12.69 0.13 5.78
N ASN A 51 13.44 1.19 5.49
CA ASN A 51 14.56 1.27 4.53
C ASN A 51 14.18 1.22 3.04
N ASP A 52 12.90 1.13 2.68
CA ASP A 52 12.52 1.36 1.28
C ASP A 52 12.99 2.76 0.83
N ARG A 53 13.58 2.83 -0.36
CA ARG A 53 13.88 4.10 -1.04
C ARG A 53 12.70 4.52 -1.91
N PHE A 54 12.62 5.78 -2.29
CA PHE A 54 11.59 6.24 -3.21
C PHE A 54 12.11 6.29 -4.65
N VAL A 55 11.27 5.89 -5.60
CA VAL A 55 11.57 6.00 -7.03
C VAL A 55 10.56 6.87 -7.75
N PHE A 56 10.99 7.58 -8.80
CA PHE A 56 10.12 8.40 -9.63
C PHE A 56 9.00 7.55 -10.26
N VAL A 57 7.79 8.09 -10.26
CA VAL A 57 6.59 7.40 -10.78
C VAL A 57 6.33 7.65 -12.28
N VAL A 58 6.87 8.73 -12.84
CA VAL A 58 6.62 9.20 -14.21
C VAL A 58 7.88 9.78 -14.86
N GLY A 59 7.81 9.99 -16.18
CA GLY A 59 8.86 10.63 -16.98
C GLY A 59 10.09 9.75 -17.24
N GLU A 60 11.12 10.32 -17.85
CA GLU A 60 12.38 9.65 -18.23
C GLU A 60 13.16 9.07 -17.04
N ARG A 61 12.87 9.57 -15.83
CA ARG A 61 13.50 9.13 -14.58
C ARG A 61 12.72 8.03 -13.89
N LYS A 62 11.59 7.55 -14.43
CA LYS A 62 10.75 6.52 -13.81
C LYS A 62 11.60 5.33 -13.36
N GLY A 63 11.39 4.90 -12.11
CA GLY A 63 12.14 3.80 -11.49
C GLY A 63 13.53 4.17 -10.96
N ARG A 64 14.08 5.35 -11.28
CA ARG A 64 15.30 5.84 -10.63
C ARG A 64 15.00 6.29 -9.21
N VAL A 65 15.97 6.12 -8.31
CA VAL A 65 15.88 6.57 -6.91
C VAL A 65 15.82 8.09 -6.84
N ILE A 66 14.95 8.62 -5.98
CA ILE A 66 14.87 10.02 -5.58
C ILE A 66 15.93 10.26 -4.50
N SER A 67 16.90 11.14 -4.76
CA SER A 67 17.96 11.51 -3.82
C SER A 67 17.65 12.82 -3.09
N LEU A 68 18.54 13.24 -2.19
CA LEU A 68 18.46 14.57 -1.56
C LEU A 68 18.57 15.72 -2.57
N GLU A 69 19.31 15.53 -3.67
CA GLU A 69 19.50 16.55 -4.72
C GLU A 69 18.20 16.81 -5.49
N ASP A 70 17.33 15.80 -5.57
CA ASP A 70 16.03 15.90 -6.22
C ASP A 70 15.00 16.67 -5.39
N LEU A 71 15.26 16.85 -4.09
CA LEU A 71 14.39 17.53 -3.14
C LEU A 71 15.09 18.77 -2.56
N PRO A 72 15.34 19.82 -3.38
CA PRO A 72 15.97 21.03 -2.89
C PRO A 72 15.09 21.75 -1.86
N PRO A 73 15.67 22.46 -0.87
CA PRO A 73 14.89 23.24 0.10
C PRO A 73 13.95 24.23 -0.60
N GLY A 74 12.66 24.21 -0.23
CA GLY A 74 11.63 25.07 -0.85
C GLY A 74 11.24 24.67 -2.28
N GLY A 75 11.77 23.54 -2.79
CA GLY A 75 11.42 22.99 -4.10
C GLY A 75 10.00 22.46 -4.17
N ALA A 76 9.54 22.18 -5.40
CA ALA A 76 8.25 21.53 -5.61
C ALA A 76 8.27 20.08 -5.07
N PRO A 77 7.11 19.56 -4.61
CA PRO A 77 7.00 18.17 -4.21
C PRO A 77 7.27 17.21 -5.38
N LEU A 78 7.81 16.03 -5.05
CA LEU A 78 7.90 14.89 -5.93
C LEU A 78 6.95 13.79 -5.48
N THR A 79 6.42 13.02 -6.43
CA THR A 79 5.67 11.79 -6.13
C THR A 79 6.54 10.58 -6.40
N GLY A 80 6.61 9.67 -5.43
CA GLY A 80 7.40 8.45 -5.48
C GLY A 80 6.64 7.21 -5.04
N TYR A 81 7.09 6.04 -5.51
CA TYR A 81 6.75 4.75 -4.90
C TYR A 81 7.92 4.26 -4.05
N PRO A 82 7.65 3.59 -2.91
CA PRO A 82 8.70 2.91 -2.15
C PRO A 82 9.21 1.68 -2.93
N MET A 83 10.50 1.41 -2.80
CA MET A 83 11.22 0.33 -3.44
C MET A 83 12.18 -0.30 -2.43
N ASP A 84 12.14 -1.62 -2.34
CA ASP A 84 13.17 -2.38 -1.66
C ASP A 84 14.42 -2.41 -2.55
N VAL A 85 15.50 -1.77 -2.08
CA VAL A 85 16.76 -1.68 -2.83
C VAL A 85 17.51 -3.00 -2.94
N ALA A 86 17.31 -3.93 -2.00
CA ALA A 86 18.00 -5.22 -2.02
C ALA A 86 17.44 -6.12 -3.13
N THR A 87 16.13 -6.04 -3.37
CA THR A 87 15.43 -6.86 -4.36
C THR A 87 15.11 -6.11 -5.66
N GLY A 88 15.12 -4.78 -5.64
CA GLY A 88 14.65 -3.93 -6.74
C GLY A 88 13.12 -3.89 -6.88
N ILE A 89 12.38 -4.49 -5.94
CA ILE A 89 10.92 -4.55 -5.99
C ILE A 89 10.33 -3.18 -5.64
N VAL A 90 9.70 -2.55 -6.62
CA VAL A 90 8.89 -1.35 -6.42
C VAL A 90 7.49 -1.75 -5.92
N ARG A 91 7.02 -1.15 -4.83
CA ARG A 91 5.71 -1.46 -4.24
C ARG A 91 4.57 -0.64 -4.87
N ASP A 92 4.41 -0.78 -6.19
CA ASP A 92 3.50 0.00 -7.02
C ASP A 92 2.19 -0.74 -7.41
N ASP A 93 1.97 -1.98 -6.94
CA ASP A 93 0.71 -2.72 -7.21
C ASP A 93 -0.49 -2.13 -6.44
N SER A 94 -0.24 -1.21 -5.51
CA SER A 94 -1.28 -0.39 -4.90
C SER A 94 -0.98 1.08 -5.08
N ARG A 95 -1.90 1.80 -5.72
CA ARG A 95 -1.84 3.26 -5.83
C ARG A 95 -1.81 3.96 -4.47
N LEU A 96 -2.32 3.29 -3.43
CA LEU A 96 -2.25 3.78 -2.05
C LEU A 96 -0.83 3.78 -1.46
N ASN A 97 0.18 3.30 -2.20
CA ASN A 97 1.59 3.42 -1.86
C ASN A 97 2.27 4.63 -2.50
N GLN A 98 1.57 5.46 -3.28
CA GLN A 98 2.13 6.71 -3.77
C GLN A 98 2.36 7.69 -2.62
N VAL A 99 3.55 8.26 -2.58
CA VAL A 99 4.02 9.17 -1.54
C VAL A 99 4.40 10.49 -2.16
N LEU A 100 3.90 11.59 -1.60
CA LEU A 100 4.33 12.95 -1.90
C LEU A 100 5.47 13.31 -0.94
N LEU A 101 6.62 13.69 -1.48
CA LEU A 101 7.81 14.13 -0.75
C LEU A 101 8.12 15.58 -1.07
N VAL A 102 8.42 16.39 -0.05
CA VAL A 102 8.86 17.79 -0.24
C VAL A 102 9.82 18.20 0.87
N ARG A 103 10.82 19.02 0.55
CA ARG A 103 11.75 19.58 1.53
C ARG A 103 11.32 20.98 1.93
N LEU A 104 10.83 21.12 3.16
CA LEU A 104 10.41 22.38 3.76
C LEU A 104 11.48 22.91 4.72
N ASP A 105 11.39 24.18 5.08
CA ASP A 105 12.19 24.73 6.16
C ASP A 105 11.86 24.00 7.48
N PRO A 106 12.83 23.34 8.15
CA PRO A 106 12.58 22.67 9.43
C PRO A 106 12.01 23.60 10.53
N GLY A 107 12.31 24.90 10.44
CA GLY A 107 11.85 25.92 11.38
C GLY A 107 10.33 26.14 11.36
N VAL A 108 9.68 25.89 10.22
CA VAL A 108 8.22 26.08 10.07
C VAL A 108 7.39 24.83 10.37
N LEU A 109 8.04 23.68 10.56
CA LEU A 109 7.36 22.42 10.89
C LEU A 109 6.90 22.42 12.36
N ASP A 110 5.68 21.92 12.60
CA ASP A 110 5.26 21.63 13.97
C ASP A 110 6.07 20.46 14.57
N ALA A 111 5.97 20.27 15.89
CA ALA A 111 6.77 19.28 16.60
C ALA A 111 6.51 17.84 16.11
N GLU A 112 5.25 17.50 15.82
CA GLU A 112 4.87 16.16 15.35
C GLU A 112 5.42 15.88 13.95
N THR A 113 5.28 16.85 13.04
CA THR A 113 5.78 16.77 11.66
C THR A 113 7.29 16.71 11.64
N ARG A 114 7.96 17.55 12.44
CA ARG A 114 9.42 17.56 12.57
C ARG A 114 9.95 16.22 13.06
N ALA A 115 9.27 15.57 14.00
CA ALA A 115 9.66 14.26 14.51
C ALA A 115 9.56 13.13 13.48
N ARG A 116 8.81 13.33 12.38
CA ARG A 116 8.65 12.36 11.28
C ARG A 116 9.44 12.76 10.03
N ALA A 117 9.98 13.97 9.98
CA ALA A 117 10.74 14.50 8.87
C ALA A 117 12.21 14.06 8.92
N ALA A 118 12.88 14.12 7.77
CA ALA A 118 14.32 13.89 7.66
C ALA A 118 14.96 15.09 6.95
N GLU A 119 15.79 15.87 7.65
CA GLU A 119 16.40 17.11 7.12
C GLU A 119 15.40 18.11 6.46
N GLY A 120 14.20 18.23 7.05
CA GLY A 120 13.11 19.06 6.51
C GLY A 120 12.28 18.39 5.43
N ILE A 121 12.66 17.18 4.98
CA ILE A 121 11.87 16.38 4.05
C ILE A 121 10.72 15.74 4.81
N VAL A 122 9.51 16.07 4.40
CA VAL A 122 8.27 15.45 4.86
C VAL A 122 7.71 14.54 3.78
N ALA A 123 7.08 13.45 4.20
CA ALA A 123 6.39 12.54 3.30
C ALA A 123 4.96 12.26 3.78
N TYR A 124 4.03 12.27 2.83
CA TYR A 124 2.62 11.99 3.05
C TYR A 124 2.08 11.09 1.95
N SER A 125 0.96 10.41 2.19
CA SER A 125 0.24 9.76 1.09
C SER A 125 -0.11 10.80 0.03
N ALA A 126 0.19 10.52 -1.23
CA ALA A 126 -0.22 11.37 -2.35
C ALA A 126 -1.73 11.27 -2.65
N VAL A 127 -2.43 10.33 -1.99
CA VAL A 127 -3.83 10.03 -2.25
C VAL A 127 -4.73 10.81 -1.31
N CYS A 128 -5.56 11.69 -1.88
CA CYS A 128 -6.55 12.47 -1.15
C CYS A 128 -7.53 11.56 -0.40
N THR A 129 -7.77 11.87 0.87
CA THR A 129 -8.62 11.09 1.78
C THR A 129 -10.12 11.26 1.53
N HIS A 130 -10.53 12.16 0.64
CA HIS A 130 -11.92 12.36 0.25
C HIS A 130 -12.43 11.24 -0.66
N THR A 131 -12.01 11.23 -1.93
CA THR A 131 -12.44 10.27 -2.96
C THR A 131 -11.26 9.65 -3.71
N GLY A 132 -10.04 9.80 -3.17
CA GLY A 132 -8.87 9.12 -3.69
C GLY A 132 -8.16 9.78 -4.85
N CYS A 133 -8.50 10.99 -5.30
CA CYS A 133 -7.68 11.67 -6.30
C CYS A 133 -6.24 11.92 -5.81
N ASP A 134 -5.29 12.07 -6.72
CA ASP A 134 -3.94 12.50 -6.35
C ASP A 134 -3.91 13.97 -5.97
N ALA A 135 -3.33 14.27 -4.81
CA ALA A 135 -3.10 15.64 -4.35
C ALA A 135 -1.71 16.08 -4.81
N TRP A 136 -1.67 16.99 -5.79
CA TRP A 136 -0.43 17.42 -6.44
C TRP A 136 -0.35 18.94 -6.69
N ASP A 137 -1.43 19.68 -6.52
CA ASP A 137 -1.47 21.12 -6.82
C ASP A 137 -0.77 21.91 -5.71
N TRP A 138 0.55 22.07 -5.85
CA TRP A 138 1.47 22.64 -4.87
C TRP A 138 1.32 24.16 -4.75
N GLN A 139 1.14 24.64 -3.51
CA GLN A 139 1.06 26.05 -3.17
C GLN A 139 2.31 26.46 -2.38
N ALA A 140 3.34 26.91 -3.09
CA ALA A 140 4.66 27.19 -2.51
C ALA A 140 4.62 28.22 -1.37
N ALA A 141 3.85 29.29 -1.53
CA ALA A 141 3.79 30.38 -0.56
C ALA A 141 3.21 29.95 0.80
N SER A 142 2.21 29.06 0.79
CA SER A 142 1.54 28.58 2.01
C SER A 142 2.16 27.28 2.55
N GLY A 143 2.93 26.55 1.75
CA GLY A 143 3.42 25.23 2.12
C GLY A 143 2.31 24.17 2.12
N THR A 144 1.30 24.34 1.27
CA THR A 144 0.11 23.48 1.21
C THR A 144 0.03 22.75 -0.12
N VAL A 145 -0.66 21.61 -0.14
CA VAL A 145 -1.03 20.93 -1.39
C VAL A 145 -2.54 20.88 -1.53
N LYS A 146 -3.03 21.12 -2.74
CA LYS A 146 -4.45 21.01 -3.08
C LYS A 146 -4.70 19.74 -3.88
N CYS A 147 -5.84 19.12 -3.61
CA CYS A 147 -6.42 18.09 -4.45
C CYS A 147 -7.27 18.77 -5.53
N PRO A 148 -6.95 18.64 -6.82
CA PRO A 148 -7.61 19.39 -7.88
C PRO A 148 -9.05 18.94 -8.15
N CYS A 149 -9.46 17.76 -7.66
CA CYS A 149 -10.81 17.24 -7.92
C CYS A 149 -11.91 18.05 -7.23
N HIS A 150 -11.71 18.42 -5.95
CA HIS A 150 -12.72 19.11 -5.14
C HIS A 150 -12.08 20.13 -4.18
N PHE A 151 -10.84 20.55 -4.48
CA PHE A 151 -10.12 21.61 -3.78
C PHE A 151 -9.88 21.37 -2.28
N SER A 152 -9.78 20.10 -1.85
CA SER A 152 -9.28 19.80 -0.51
C SER A 152 -7.84 20.29 -0.38
N GLU A 153 -7.56 21.06 0.67
CA GLU A 153 -6.24 21.67 0.90
C GLU A 153 -5.62 21.11 2.18
N PHE A 154 -4.33 20.76 2.12
CA PHE A 154 -3.62 20.11 3.22
C PHE A 154 -2.36 20.89 3.59
N ASP A 155 -2.16 21.11 4.90
CA ASP A 155 -1.02 21.85 5.46
C ASP A 155 0.18 20.91 5.70
N LEU A 156 1.15 20.90 4.79
CA LEU A 156 2.28 19.96 4.84
C LEU A 156 3.25 20.25 6.00
N LYS A 157 3.15 21.42 6.63
CA LYS A 157 3.95 21.80 7.81
C LYS A 157 3.36 21.29 9.12
N ALA A 158 2.08 20.95 9.12
CA ALA A 158 1.30 20.57 10.29
C ALA A 158 0.60 19.21 10.12
N GLY A 159 1.40 18.21 9.75
CA GLY A 159 0.98 16.81 9.60
C GLY A 159 -0.07 16.60 8.50
N ALA A 160 -0.08 17.44 7.46
CA ALA A 160 -1.05 17.42 6.37
C ALA A 160 -2.51 17.50 6.85
N ARG A 161 -2.78 18.25 7.93
CA ARG A 161 -4.15 18.54 8.38
C ARG A 161 -4.95 19.24 7.27
N VAL A 162 -6.25 18.98 7.23
CA VAL A 162 -7.15 19.61 6.27
C VAL A 162 -7.37 21.08 6.65
N LEU A 163 -7.20 21.97 5.67
CA LEU A 163 -7.50 23.40 5.79
C LEU A 163 -8.80 23.78 5.08
N ASN A 164 -9.13 23.09 3.99
CA ASN A 164 -10.28 23.41 3.16
C ASN A 164 -10.78 22.17 2.39
N GLY A 165 -11.97 22.28 1.80
CA GLY A 165 -12.61 21.29 0.95
C GLY A 165 -13.20 20.08 1.70
N PRO A 166 -13.66 19.05 0.97
CA PRO A 166 -14.50 17.99 1.54
C PRO A 166 -13.75 16.85 2.27
N ALA A 167 -12.42 16.79 2.20
CA ALA A 167 -11.66 15.79 2.95
C ALA A 167 -11.88 15.93 4.46
N GLN A 168 -12.20 14.84 5.15
CA GLN A 168 -12.43 14.87 6.61
C GLN A 168 -11.21 14.42 7.43
N ARG A 169 -10.19 13.87 6.77
CA ARG A 169 -8.98 13.34 7.42
C ARG A 169 -7.74 13.95 6.79
N ARG A 170 -6.71 14.17 7.62
CA ARG A 170 -5.36 14.51 7.14
C ARG A 170 -4.82 13.46 6.17
N LEU A 171 -3.89 13.86 5.30
CA LEU A 171 -3.11 12.86 4.56
C LEU A 171 -2.24 12.09 5.57
N PRO A 172 -2.20 10.74 5.51
CA PRO A 172 -1.33 9.98 6.39
C PRO A 172 0.14 10.34 6.17
N SER A 173 0.85 10.63 7.25
CA SER A 173 2.29 10.91 7.20
C SER A 173 3.09 9.61 7.14
N LEU A 174 4.17 9.61 6.38
CA LEU A 174 5.13 8.50 6.33
C LEU A 174 6.45 8.94 6.97
N PRO A 175 6.80 8.44 8.17
CA PRO A 175 8.05 8.81 8.83
C PRO A 175 9.28 8.45 7.98
N LEU A 176 10.24 9.37 7.92
CA LEU A 176 11.46 9.25 7.13
C LEU A 176 12.72 9.26 8.00
N LYS A 177 13.82 8.76 7.42
CA LYS A 177 15.20 9.01 7.85
C LYS A 177 16.08 9.18 6.61
N ILE A 178 17.32 9.64 6.79
CA ILE A 178 18.31 9.68 5.70
C ILE A 178 19.18 8.42 5.74
N ALA A 179 19.40 7.81 4.58
CA ALA A 179 20.40 6.76 4.37
C ALA A 179 21.04 6.95 3.00
N ASP A 180 22.38 6.94 2.96
CA ASP A 180 23.19 7.03 1.74
C ASP A 180 22.75 8.15 0.77
N GLY A 181 22.52 9.35 1.31
CA GLY A 181 22.16 10.52 0.50
C GLY A 181 20.74 10.51 -0.09
N ALA A 182 19.85 9.67 0.44
CA ALA A 182 18.44 9.64 0.05
C ALA A 182 17.49 9.58 1.26
N PRO A 183 16.28 10.13 1.16
CA PRO A 183 15.22 9.84 2.11
C PRO A 183 14.77 8.38 1.97
N VAL A 184 14.64 7.71 3.10
CA VAL A 184 14.13 6.33 3.18
C VAL A 184 13.03 6.22 4.22
N VAL A 185 12.16 5.24 4.05
CA VAL A 185 11.08 4.95 5.00
C VAL A 185 11.69 4.58 6.36
N ALA A 186 11.28 5.26 7.42
CA ALA A 186 11.66 4.91 8.80
C ALA A 186 10.63 3.98 9.46
N ALA A 187 9.35 4.20 9.20
CA ALA A 187 8.24 3.40 9.73
C ALA A 187 7.04 3.43 8.77
N GLY A 188 6.04 2.59 9.04
CA GLY A 188 4.78 2.59 8.28
C GLY A 188 4.00 3.90 8.41
N PHE A 189 2.99 4.08 7.56
CA PHE A 189 2.11 5.24 7.60
C PHE A 189 1.48 5.44 8.99
N VAL A 190 1.47 6.69 9.45
CA VAL A 190 0.68 7.12 10.60
C VAL A 190 -0.69 7.56 10.07
N GLY A 191 -1.68 6.68 10.28
CA GLY A 191 -3.00 6.78 9.67
C GLY A 191 -3.16 5.89 8.44
N ARG A 192 -4.41 5.70 8.00
CA ARG A 192 -4.75 4.81 6.88
C ARG A 192 -4.71 5.56 5.54
N PRO A 193 -3.85 5.16 4.58
CA PRO A 193 -3.86 5.73 3.23
C PRO A 193 -5.16 5.49 2.48
N GLY A 194 -5.52 6.47 1.64
CA GLY A 194 -6.71 6.42 0.83
C GLY A 194 -7.93 7.03 1.49
N PHE A 195 -9.06 6.78 0.85
CA PHE A 195 -10.36 7.35 1.17
C PHE A 195 -11.26 6.27 1.75
N GLU A 196 -12.27 6.73 2.49
CA GLU A 196 -13.38 5.87 2.88
C GLU A 196 -14.57 6.35 2.06
N SER A 197 -15.04 5.51 1.15
CA SER A 197 -16.41 5.63 0.68
C SER A 197 -17.27 5.54 1.93
N GLY A 198 -18.07 6.57 2.24
CA GLY A 198 -18.93 6.56 3.42
C GLY A 198 -19.65 5.22 3.58
N GLY A 199 -19.68 4.70 4.81
CA GLY A 199 -20.39 3.48 5.18
C GLY A 199 -21.90 3.60 5.12
#